data_AF-A0A497RL43-F1
#
_entry.id   AF-A0A497RL43-F1
#
_cell.length_a   1.000
_cell.length_b   1.000
_cell.length_c   1.000
_cell.angle_alpha   90.00
_cell.angle_beta   90.00
_cell.angle_gamma   90.00
#
_symmetry.space_group_name_H-M   'P 1'
#
loop_
_entity.id
_entity.type
_entity.pdbx_description
1 polymer ?
#
loop_
_entity_poly.entity_id
_entity_poly.type
_entity_poly.pdbx_seq_one_letter_code
_entity_poly.pdbx_strand_id
1 'polypeptide(L)'
;KHLILEDYFKKTRGEREAHEMAHTLEHYVSKEVIGNIKKLSTLKRRGVPLTGIRLNEEGIITDLTFSDPGLFERVVSLGIFPGERIKVNNKISASIIVNTGNKKIALDENIAKGIEVLKDER
;
A
#
# COMPACT_ATOMS: atom_id res chain seq x y z
N LYS A 1 4.56 14.03 -11.65
CA LYS A 1 4.39 12.77 -10.88
C LYS A 1 3.27 13.00 -9.87
N HIS A 2 3.43 14.03 -9.06
CA HIS A 2 2.48 14.62 -8.12
C HIS A 2 1.00 14.51 -8.49
N LEU A 3 0.53 15.19 -9.55
CA LEU A 3 -0.92 15.27 -9.88
C LEU A 3 -1.62 13.90 -10.01
N ILE A 4 -0.94 12.90 -10.60
CA ILE A 4 -1.51 11.55 -10.75
C ILE A 4 -1.70 10.88 -9.38
N LEU A 5 -0.74 11.07 -8.47
CA LEU A 5 -0.81 10.53 -7.12
C LEU A 5 -1.78 11.31 -6.24
N GLU A 6 -1.88 12.63 -6.42
CA GLU A 6 -2.85 13.44 -5.70
C GLU A 6 -4.28 13.06 -6.11
N ASP A 7 -4.55 12.94 -7.41
CA ASP A 7 -5.84 12.45 -7.93
C ASP A 7 -6.15 11.02 -7.46
N TYR A 8 -5.12 10.19 -7.29
CA TYR A 8 -5.26 8.87 -6.73
C TYR A 8 -5.77 8.92 -5.29
N PHE A 9 -5.08 9.66 -4.42
CA PHE A 9 -5.42 9.75 -3.01
C PHE A 9 -6.71 10.53 -2.75
N LYS A 10 -7.08 11.50 -3.60
CA LYS A 10 -8.37 12.21 -3.53
C LYS A 10 -9.59 11.28 -3.64
N LYS A 11 -9.43 10.05 -4.13
CA LYS A 11 -10.51 9.05 -4.18
C LYS A 11 -10.88 8.49 -2.82
N THR A 12 -9.95 8.47 -1.88
CA THR A 12 -10.15 7.88 -0.53
C THR A 12 -9.92 8.89 0.60
N ARG A 13 -9.35 10.07 0.31
CA ARG A 13 -8.92 11.07 1.29
C ARG A 13 -9.36 12.49 0.94
N GLY A 14 -9.32 13.37 1.93
CA GLY A 14 -9.50 14.82 1.73
C GLY A 14 -8.34 15.44 0.96
N GLU A 15 -8.57 16.63 0.38
CA GLU A 15 -7.62 17.31 -0.51
C GLU A 15 -6.24 17.54 0.13
N ARG A 16 -6.21 18.02 1.37
CA ARG A 16 -4.95 18.28 2.08
C ARG A 16 -4.14 17.00 2.31
N GLU A 17 -4.76 15.96 2.82
CA GLU A 17 -4.08 14.68 3.02
C GLU A 17 -3.61 14.09 1.69
N ALA A 18 -4.45 14.14 0.65
CA ALA A 18 -4.07 13.63 -0.66
C ALA A 18 -2.82 14.33 -1.22
N HIS A 19 -2.71 15.64 -1.02
CA HIS A 19 -1.52 16.40 -1.38
C HIS A 19 -0.27 15.98 -0.60
N GLU A 20 -0.37 15.87 0.73
CA GLU A 20 0.75 15.48 1.60
C GLU A 20 1.25 14.05 1.30
N MET A 21 0.33 13.10 1.08
CA MET A 21 0.65 11.71 0.76
C MET A 21 1.24 11.58 -0.65
N ALA A 22 0.72 12.33 -1.63
CA ALA A 22 1.26 12.37 -2.98
C ALA A 22 2.69 12.93 -3.03
N HIS A 23 2.93 14.04 -2.31
CA HIS A 23 4.24 14.65 -2.18
C HIS A 23 5.25 13.68 -1.55
N THR A 24 4.85 12.99 -0.47
CA THR A 24 5.70 11.96 0.15
C THR A 24 6.02 10.85 -0.84
N LEU A 25 5.00 10.24 -1.46
CA LEU A 25 5.17 9.06 -2.29
C LEU A 25 6.00 9.32 -3.55
N GLU A 26 5.86 10.50 -4.19
CA GLU A 26 6.56 10.78 -5.45
C GLU A 26 8.09 10.78 -5.37
N HIS A 27 8.63 10.96 -4.16
CA HIS A 27 10.07 10.87 -3.88
C HIS A 27 10.57 9.42 -3.78
N TYR A 28 9.69 8.46 -3.45
CA TYR A 28 10.05 7.05 -3.29
C TYR A 28 9.77 6.20 -4.52
N VAL A 29 8.94 6.68 -5.46
CA VAL A 29 8.48 5.87 -6.60
C VAL A 29 9.02 6.30 -7.96
N SER A 30 9.29 5.29 -8.78
CA SER A 30 9.67 5.47 -10.18
C SER A 30 8.47 5.90 -11.03
N LYS A 31 8.72 6.37 -12.26
CA LYS A 31 7.64 6.67 -13.22
C LYS A 31 6.81 5.42 -13.58
N GLU A 32 7.43 4.26 -13.56
CA GLU A 32 6.78 2.98 -13.83
C GLU A 32 5.75 2.62 -12.75
N VAL A 33 6.13 2.76 -11.47
CA VAL A 33 5.23 2.55 -10.33
C VAL A 33 4.02 3.49 -10.41
N ILE A 34 4.22 4.76 -10.78
CA ILE A 34 3.11 5.69 -11.00
C ILE A 34 2.17 5.22 -12.12
N GLY A 35 2.72 4.60 -13.18
CA GLY A 35 1.93 3.96 -14.22
C GLY A 35 1.06 2.81 -13.68
N ASN A 36 1.60 2.01 -12.76
CA ASN A 36 0.86 0.94 -12.08
C ASN A 36 -0.24 1.50 -11.18
N ILE A 37 0.04 2.55 -10.40
CA ILE A 37 -0.95 3.25 -9.57
C ILE A 37 -2.07 3.83 -10.43
N LYS A 38 -1.74 4.43 -11.59
CA LYS A 38 -2.76 4.92 -12.54
C LYS A 38 -3.67 3.80 -13.02
N LYS A 39 -3.13 2.62 -13.36
CA LYS A 39 -3.91 1.44 -13.75
C LYS A 39 -4.77 0.92 -12.59
N LEU A 40 -4.20 0.86 -11.39
CA LEU A 40 -4.94 0.51 -10.16
C LEU A 40 -6.15 1.40 -9.94
N SER A 41 -5.99 2.70 -10.20
CA SER A 41 -7.03 3.70 -10.02
C SER A 41 -8.27 3.49 -10.92
N THR A 42 -8.16 2.66 -11.97
CA THR A 42 -9.29 2.28 -12.85
C THR A 42 -10.02 1.03 -12.36
N LEU A 43 -9.45 0.28 -11.43
CA LEU A 43 -10.10 -0.88 -10.82
C LEU A 43 -11.27 -0.41 -9.96
N LYS A 44 -12.44 -1.01 -10.17
CA LYS A 44 -13.66 -0.71 -9.39
C LYS A 44 -13.71 -1.43 -8.03
N ARG A 45 -12.73 -2.29 -7.75
CA ARG A 45 -12.68 -3.13 -6.54
C ARG A 45 -11.87 -2.42 -5.46
N ARG A 46 -12.42 -2.35 -4.24
CA ARG A 46 -11.68 -1.92 -3.05
C ARG A 46 -10.83 -3.08 -2.52
N GLY A 47 -9.68 -2.76 -1.93
CA GLY A 47 -8.85 -3.76 -1.27
C GLY A 47 -9.49 -4.26 0.02
N VAL A 48 -8.95 -5.36 0.54
CA VAL A 48 -9.22 -5.83 1.91
C VAL A 48 -7.99 -5.60 2.77
N PRO A 49 -8.12 -5.43 4.09
CA PRO A 49 -6.96 -5.32 4.97
C PRO A 49 -6.00 -6.50 4.79
N LEU A 50 -4.68 -6.24 4.86
CA LEU A 50 -3.63 -7.25 4.73
C LEU A 50 -3.80 -8.39 5.74
N THR A 51 -4.36 -8.10 6.92
CA THR A 51 -4.71 -9.12 7.93
C THR A 51 -5.68 -10.18 7.41
N GLY A 52 -6.53 -9.86 6.43
CA GLY A 52 -7.48 -10.76 5.77
C GLY A 52 -6.91 -11.58 4.61
N ILE A 53 -5.65 -11.36 4.23
CA ILE A 53 -4.92 -12.15 3.23
C ILE A 53 -4.45 -13.47 3.89
N ARG A 54 -4.64 -14.62 3.22
CA ARG A 54 -4.25 -15.91 3.82
C ARG A 54 -2.74 -16.13 3.74
N LEU A 55 -2.27 -17.09 4.51
CA LEU A 55 -0.87 -17.51 4.47
C LEU A 55 -0.50 -17.99 3.06
N ASN A 56 0.66 -17.56 2.57
CA ASN A 56 1.21 -17.81 1.24
C ASN A 56 0.43 -17.18 0.07
N GLU A 57 -0.62 -16.40 0.33
CA GLU A 57 -1.29 -15.60 -0.70
C GLU A 57 -0.54 -14.30 -1.00
N GLU A 58 -0.65 -13.85 -2.24
CA GLU A 58 -0.14 -12.57 -2.73
C GLU A 58 -1.29 -11.67 -3.17
N GLY A 59 -1.07 -10.36 -3.09
CA GLY A 59 -1.95 -9.37 -3.69
C GLY A 59 -1.20 -8.11 -4.06
N ILE A 60 -1.95 -7.13 -4.56
CA ILE A 60 -1.44 -5.81 -4.92
C ILE A 60 -1.92 -4.82 -3.86
N ILE A 61 -1.00 -4.01 -3.33
CA ILE A 61 -1.34 -2.95 -2.38
C ILE A 61 -2.18 -1.90 -3.12
N THR A 62 -3.39 -1.65 -2.63
CA THR A 62 -4.34 -0.67 -3.18
C THR A 62 -4.35 0.61 -2.37
N ASP A 63 -4.22 0.57 -1.06
CA ASP A 63 -4.22 1.80 -0.27
C ASP A 63 -3.43 1.61 1.03
N LEU A 64 -3.00 2.71 1.59
CA LEU A 64 -2.46 2.80 2.95
C LEU A 64 -3.38 3.76 3.69
N THR A 65 -4.07 3.35 4.73
CA THR A 65 -5.12 4.16 5.39
C THR A 65 -4.60 4.98 6.57
N PHE A 66 -3.29 5.11 6.72
CA PHE A 66 -2.67 5.87 7.80
C PHE A 66 -2.93 7.37 7.65
N SER A 67 -3.49 8.01 8.67
CA SER A 67 -3.62 9.47 8.73
C SER A 67 -2.35 10.15 9.25
N ASP A 68 -1.52 9.44 10.01
CA ASP A 68 -0.23 9.96 10.50
C ASP A 68 0.80 10.00 9.37
N PRO A 69 1.29 11.20 8.94
CA PRO A 69 2.22 11.31 7.84
C PRO A 69 3.57 10.62 8.11
N GLY A 70 4.03 10.61 9.36
CA GLY A 70 5.29 9.96 9.73
C GLY A 70 5.24 8.44 9.61
N LEU A 71 4.13 7.81 10.02
CA LEU A 71 3.87 6.40 9.82
C LEU A 71 3.74 6.07 8.34
N PHE A 72 3.03 6.91 7.57
CA PHE A 72 2.90 6.72 6.13
C PHE A 72 4.27 6.73 5.43
N GLU A 73 5.09 7.75 5.68
CA GLU A 73 6.44 7.85 5.12
C GLU A 73 7.31 6.64 5.50
N ARG A 74 7.26 6.21 6.77
CA ARG A 74 7.97 5.02 7.23
C ARG A 74 7.54 3.78 6.47
N VAL A 75 6.24 3.54 6.32
CA VAL A 75 5.73 2.36 5.58
C VAL A 75 6.14 2.41 4.10
N VAL A 76 6.02 3.57 3.46
CA VAL A 76 6.45 3.78 2.07
C VAL A 76 7.95 3.53 1.90
N SER A 77 8.80 4.05 2.80
CA SER A 77 10.26 3.85 2.75
C SER A 77 10.68 2.39 2.88
N LEU A 78 9.87 1.56 3.56
CA LEU A 78 10.09 0.11 3.64
C LEU A 78 9.79 -0.60 2.32
N GLY A 79 9.16 0.07 1.35
CA GLY A 79 8.74 -0.51 0.07
C GLY A 79 7.31 -1.04 0.09
N ILE A 80 6.48 -0.54 0.99
CA ILE A 80 5.05 -0.84 1.05
C ILE A 80 4.31 0.40 0.56
N PHE A 81 3.84 0.37 -0.68
CA PHE A 81 3.11 1.48 -1.30
C PHE A 81 2.12 0.98 -2.35
N PRO A 82 1.10 1.79 -2.70
CA PRO A 82 0.12 1.41 -3.72
C PRO A 82 0.79 1.03 -5.05
N GLY A 83 0.33 -0.04 -5.68
CA GLY A 83 0.91 -0.58 -6.93
C GLY A 83 1.99 -1.62 -6.74
N GLU A 84 2.47 -1.84 -5.52
CA GLU A 84 3.46 -2.87 -5.22
C GLU A 84 2.80 -4.20 -4.84
N ARG A 85 3.49 -5.31 -5.13
CA ARG A 85 3.04 -6.65 -4.72
C ARG A 85 3.44 -6.93 -3.28
N ILE A 86 2.56 -7.63 -2.57
CA ILE A 86 2.77 -8.05 -1.19
C ILE A 86 2.30 -9.49 -0.99
N LYS A 87 3.17 -10.32 -0.41
CA LYS A 87 2.88 -11.71 -0.07
C LYS A 87 2.91 -11.92 1.43
N VAL A 88 1.92 -12.62 1.98
CA VAL A 88 1.92 -13.01 3.40
C VAL A 88 2.68 -14.31 3.56
N ASN A 89 3.85 -14.27 4.19
CA ASN A 89 4.71 -15.44 4.37
C ASN A 89 4.51 -16.13 5.72
N ASN A 90 4.16 -15.36 6.77
CA ASN A 90 3.87 -15.90 8.08
C ASN A 90 2.93 -15.00 8.87
N LYS A 91 2.21 -15.57 9.84
CA LYS A 91 1.43 -14.86 10.86
C LYS A 91 1.84 -15.40 12.23
N ILE A 92 2.37 -14.53 13.09
CA ILE A 92 2.88 -14.89 14.41
C ILE A 92 2.21 -13.98 15.43
N SER A 93 1.29 -14.52 16.22
CA SER A 93 0.53 -13.78 17.24
C SER A 93 0.06 -12.40 16.73
N ALA A 94 0.68 -11.30 17.21
CA ALA A 94 0.33 -9.92 16.86
C ALA A 94 1.14 -9.34 15.68
N SER A 95 1.78 -10.17 14.86
CA SER A 95 2.60 -9.71 13.75
C SER A 95 2.41 -10.53 12.49
N ILE A 96 2.52 -9.86 11.34
CA ILE A 96 2.47 -10.47 10.01
C ILE A 96 3.82 -10.29 9.33
N ILE A 97 4.40 -11.38 8.85
CA ILE A 97 5.61 -11.35 8.05
C ILE A 97 5.21 -11.34 6.59
N VAL A 98 5.62 -10.30 5.88
CA VAL A 98 5.34 -10.11 4.46
C VAL A 98 6.61 -10.00 3.64
N ASN A 99 6.48 -10.33 2.36
CA ASN A 99 7.45 -9.98 1.34
C ASN A 99 6.91 -8.89 0.42
N THR A 100 7.73 -7.89 0.14
CA THR A 100 7.50 -6.86 -0.90
C THR A 100 8.77 -6.78 -1.73
N GLY A 101 8.66 -7.05 -3.03
CA GLY A 101 9.83 -7.32 -3.88
C GLY A 101 10.79 -8.35 -3.25
N ASN A 102 12.03 -7.94 -2.99
CA ASN A 102 13.08 -8.74 -2.35
C ASN A 102 13.21 -8.53 -0.83
N LYS A 103 12.36 -7.70 -0.22
CA LYS A 103 12.40 -7.37 1.20
C LYS A 103 11.45 -8.25 1.99
N LYS A 104 11.89 -8.69 3.17
CA LYS A 104 11.07 -9.39 4.17
C LYS A 104 10.86 -8.46 5.36
N ILE A 105 9.60 -8.17 5.68
CA ILE A 105 9.21 -7.15 6.65
C ILE A 105 8.28 -7.77 7.69
N ALA A 106 8.56 -7.53 8.96
CA ALA A 106 7.63 -7.83 10.05
C ALA A 106 6.76 -6.59 10.32
N LEU A 107 5.45 -6.77 10.28
CA LEU A 107 4.47 -5.71 10.53
C LEU A 107 3.67 -6.05 11.79
N ASP A 108 3.52 -5.06 12.68
CA ASP A 108 2.51 -5.13 13.72
C ASP A 108 1.11 -5.26 13.11
N GLU A 109 0.21 -5.96 13.78
CA GLU A 109 -1.15 -6.19 13.30
C GLU A 109 -1.90 -4.88 13.01
N ASN A 110 -1.67 -3.82 13.79
CA ASN A 110 -2.32 -2.52 13.55
C ASN A 110 -1.79 -1.84 12.28
N ILE A 111 -0.49 -1.97 12.00
CA ILE A 111 0.08 -1.49 10.74
C ILE A 111 -0.49 -2.32 9.59
N ALA A 112 -0.56 -3.65 9.73
CA ALA A 112 -1.12 -4.51 8.69
C ALA A 112 -2.61 -4.22 8.42
N LYS A 113 -3.40 -3.85 9.43
CA LYS A 113 -4.81 -3.42 9.23
C LYS A 113 -4.93 -2.17 8.35
N GLY A 114 -3.92 -1.30 8.40
CA GLY A 114 -3.87 -0.07 7.60
C GLY A 114 -3.37 -0.25 6.16
N ILE A 115 -3.03 -1.48 5.75
CA ILE A 115 -2.60 -1.78 4.37
C ILE A 115 -3.74 -2.51 3.67
N GLU A 116 -4.32 -1.87 2.65
CA GLU A 116 -5.35 -2.50 1.81
C GLU A 116 -4.71 -3.22 0.62
N VAL A 117 -5.22 -4.42 0.33
CA VAL A 117 -4.68 -5.32 -0.68
C VAL A 117 -5.81 -5.91 -1.52
N LEU A 118 -5.66 -5.84 -2.83
CA LEU A 118 -6.46 -6.62 -3.77
C LEU A 118 -5.82 -8.00 -3.93
N LYS A 119 -6.57 -9.06 -3.61
CA LYS A 119 -6.11 -10.45 -3.81
C LYS A 119 -5.86 -10.73 -5.29
N ASP A 120 -4.76 -11.39 -5.62
CA ASP A 120 -4.54 -11.94 -6.96
C ASP A 120 -5.45 -13.16 -7.12
N GLU A 121 -6.46 -13.09 -7.99
CA GLU A 121 -7.42 -14.18 -8.27
C GLU A 121 -6.78 -15.24 -9.19
N ARG A 122 -5.63 -15.79 -8.80
CA ARG A 122 -5.01 -16.92 -9.51
C ARG A 122 -5.53 -18.27 -9.04
#